data_AF-A0A9Q2PE31-F1
#
_entry.id   AF-A0A9Q2PE31-F1
#
_cell.length_a   1.000
_cell.length_b   1.000
_cell.length_c   1.000
_cell.angle_alpha   90.00
_cell.angle_beta   90.00
_cell.angle_gamma   90.00
#
_symmetry.space_group_name_H-M   'P 1'
#
loop_
_entity.id
_entity.type
_entity.pdbx_description
1 polymer ?
#
loop_
_entity_poly.entity_id
_entity_poly.type
_entity_poly.pdbx_seq_one_letter_code
_entity_poly.pdbx_strand_id
1 'polypeptide(L)'
;MTVYVEDTLGVPPSTPTGLAVSSITRTSARVSWAASIDDVMVKNYILYLNGARYAVVESTYHDFVGLTASTAYAVRVQAVDIGDNVSGLSTTLNFTTTA
;
A
#
# COMPACT_ATOMS: atom_id res chain seq x y z
N MET A 1 -22.18 -9.36 -28.38
CA MET A 1 -22.61 -8.86 -27.06
C MET A 1 -21.39 -8.86 -26.17
N THR A 2 -20.76 -7.71 -26.00
CA THR A 2 -19.65 -7.57 -25.05
C THR A 2 -20.30 -7.48 -23.68
N VAL A 3 -20.19 -8.54 -22.89
CA VAL A 3 -20.59 -8.50 -21.49
C VAL A 3 -19.50 -7.73 -20.77
N TYR A 4 -19.79 -6.48 -20.39
CA TYR A 4 -18.97 -5.77 -19.42
C TYR A 4 -19.15 -6.55 -18.11
N VAL A 5 -18.11 -7.24 -17.67
CA VAL A 5 -18.11 -7.85 -16.34
C VAL A 5 -18.00 -6.68 -15.39
N GLU A 6 -19.12 -6.27 -14.80
CA GLU A 6 -19.10 -5.25 -13.77
C GLU A 6 -18.38 -5.85 -12.55
N ASP A 7 -17.19 -5.33 -12.26
CA ASP A 7 -16.35 -5.71 -11.11
C ASP A 7 -16.96 -5.31 -9.75
N THR A 8 -18.19 -4.79 -9.75
CA THR A 8 -18.89 -4.31 -8.55
C THR A 8 -19.18 -5.42 -7.52
N LEU A 9 -18.95 -6.70 -7.85
CA LEU A 9 -19.01 -7.86 -6.96
C LEU A 9 -17.79 -8.80 -7.13
N GLY A 10 -16.70 -8.31 -7.73
CA GLY A 10 -15.51 -9.08 -8.11
C GLY A 10 -14.70 -9.69 -6.96
N VAL A 11 -13.66 -10.44 -7.31
CA VAL A 11 -12.77 -11.05 -6.31
C VAL A 11 -11.85 -9.96 -5.81
N PRO A 12 -11.72 -9.71 -4.49
CA PRO A 12 -10.81 -8.69 -4.00
C PRO A 12 -9.37 -8.93 -4.49
N PRO A 13 -8.58 -7.86 -4.72
CA PRO A 13 -7.21 -8.01 -5.19
C PRO A 13 -6.36 -8.91 -4.29
N SER A 14 -5.27 -9.45 -4.85
CA SER A 14 -4.26 -10.13 -4.06
C SER A 14 -3.66 -9.19 -3.00
N THR A 15 -3.33 -9.75 -1.84
CA THR A 15 -2.67 -8.98 -0.77
C THR A 15 -1.32 -8.45 -1.27
N PRO A 16 -1.01 -7.15 -1.07
CA PRO A 16 0.30 -6.61 -1.45
C PRO A 16 1.45 -7.38 -0.78
N THR A 17 2.48 -7.71 -1.56
CA THR A 17 3.68 -8.42 -1.09
C THR A 17 4.95 -7.67 -1.49
N GLY A 18 6.12 -8.17 -1.04
CA GLY A 18 7.42 -7.59 -1.42
C GLY A 18 7.63 -6.17 -0.90
N LEU A 19 7.02 -5.81 0.24
CA LEU A 19 7.22 -4.50 0.86
C LEU A 19 8.70 -4.30 1.18
N ALA A 20 9.24 -3.16 0.76
CA ALA A 20 10.61 -2.76 0.99
C ALA A 20 10.69 -1.27 1.35
N VAL A 21 11.70 -0.91 2.13
CA VAL A 21 12.02 0.49 2.48
C VAL A 21 13.35 0.89 1.86
N SER A 22 13.43 2.14 1.39
CA SER A 22 14.64 2.76 0.86
C SER A 22 14.66 4.25 1.17
N SER A 23 15.76 4.93 0.83
CA SER A 23 15.88 6.39 0.95
C SER A 23 15.51 6.93 2.34
N ILE A 24 15.86 6.18 3.40
CA ILE A 24 15.58 6.58 4.77
C ILE A 24 16.48 7.76 5.12
N THR A 25 15.85 8.84 5.58
CA THR A 25 16.51 10.00 6.14
C THR A 25 16.04 10.22 7.57
N ARG A 26 16.43 11.35 8.15
CA ARG A 26 15.97 11.81 9.46
C ARG A 26 14.46 12.09 9.50
N THR A 27 13.86 12.48 8.38
CA THR A 27 12.46 12.94 8.32
C THR A 27 11.67 12.38 7.13
N SER A 28 12.22 11.40 6.42
CA SER A 28 11.55 10.76 5.27
C SER A 28 11.99 9.31 5.08
N ALA A 29 11.18 8.55 4.36
CA ALA A 29 11.51 7.22 3.85
C ALA A 29 10.62 6.89 2.65
N ARG A 30 11.14 6.11 1.69
CA ARG A 30 10.34 5.56 0.60
C ARG A 30 9.97 4.12 0.91
N VAL A 31 8.68 3.80 0.85
CA VAL A 31 8.19 2.42 0.90
C VAL A 31 7.65 2.03 -0.47
N SER A 32 8.00 0.83 -0.93
CA SER A 32 7.52 0.24 -2.19
C SER A 32 7.03 -1.18 -1.98
N TRP A 33 6.19 -1.68 -2.89
CA TRP A 33 5.67 -3.05 -2.87
C TRP A 33 5.52 -3.59 -4.29
N ALA A 34 5.33 -4.90 -4.41
CA ALA A 34 4.96 -5.53 -5.68
C ALA A 34 3.50 -5.22 -6.01
N ALA A 35 3.19 -5.03 -7.30
CA ALA A 35 1.82 -4.82 -7.74
C ALA A 35 0.93 -6.02 -7.36
N SER A 36 -0.23 -5.72 -6.79
CA SER A 36 -1.29 -6.71 -6.60
C SER A 36 -1.91 -7.10 -7.94
N ILE A 37 -2.51 -8.29 -7.97
CA ILE A 37 -3.22 -8.83 -9.14
C ILE A 37 -4.69 -8.93 -8.76
N ASP A 38 -5.53 -8.63 -9.73
CA ASP A 38 -6.99 -8.68 -9.64
C ASP A 38 -7.54 -9.30 -10.94
N ASP A 39 -8.79 -9.77 -10.96
CA ASP A 39 -9.38 -10.33 -12.17
C ASP A 39 -9.75 -9.26 -13.20
N VAL A 40 -9.95 -8.01 -12.78
CA VAL A 40 -10.20 -6.87 -13.68
C VAL A 40 -9.09 -5.83 -13.56
N MET A 41 -8.98 -5.15 -12.41
CA MET A 41 -8.02 -4.07 -12.23
C MET A 41 -7.90 -3.63 -10.76
N VAL A 42 -6.66 -3.48 -10.29
CA VAL A 42 -6.38 -2.75 -9.05
C VAL A 42 -6.48 -1.25 -9.30
N LYS A 43 -7.40 -0.57 -8.62
CA LYS A 43 -7.63 0.89 -8.69
C LYS A 43 -6.61 1.67 -7.87
N ASN A 44 -6.35 1.26 -6.64
CA ASN A 44 -5.45 1.98 -5.72
C ASN A 44 -4.96 1.11 -4.56
N TYR A 45 -4.10 1.69 -3.72
CA TYR A 45 -3.58 1.11 -2.50
C TYR A 45 -3.84 2.02 -1.30
N ILE A 46 -4.30 1.44 -0.20
CA ILE A 46 -4.46 2.10 1.10
C ILE A 46 -3.22 1.83 1.94
N LEU A 47 -2.55 2.90 2.36
CA LEU A 47 -1.38 2.83 3.24
C LEU A 47 -1.78 3.06 4.67
N TYR A 48 -1.16 2.29 5.56
CA TYR A 48 -1.28 2.43 7.01
C TYR A 48 0.08 2.73 7.60
N LEU A 49 0.17 3.74 8.45
CA LEU A 49 1.36 4.10 9.23
C LEU A 49 1.02 3.96 10.71
N ASN A 50 1.77 3.15 11.44
CA ASN A 50 1.57 2.86 12.86
C ASN A 50 0.13 2.39 13.18
N GLY A 51 -0.48 1.65 12.25
CA GLY A 51 -1.82 1.10 12.40
C GLY A 51 -2.97 2.05 12.03
N ALA A 52 -2.70 3.33 11.76
CA ALA A 52 -3.70 4.28 11.28
C ALA A 52 -3.67 4.38 9.75
N ARG A 53 -4.83 4.52 9.11
CA ARG A 53 -4.92 4.84 7.68
C ARG A 53 -4.23 6.18 7.43
N TYR A 54 -3.28 6.20 6.51
CA TYR A 54 -2.42 7.34 6.24
C TYR A 54 -2.73 7.99 4.89
N ALA A 55 -2.75 7.20 3.82
CA ALA A 55 -2.95 7.71 2.46
C ALA A 55 -3.60 6.68 1.54
N VAL A 56 -4.07 7.16 0.38
CA VAL A 56 -4.45 6.34 -0.77
C VAL A 56 -3.61 6.77 -1.96
N VAL A 57 -3.01 5.81 -2.66
CA VAL A 57 -2.17 6.07 -3.84
C VAL A 57 -2.44 5.05 -4.93
N GLU A 58 -2.21 5.43 -6.19
CA GLU A 58 -2.35 4.50 -7.33
C GLU A 58 -1.02 3.81 -7.68
N SER A 59 0.10 4.39 -7.26
CA SER A 59 1.45 3.84 -7.47
C SER A 59 1.75 2.66 -6.54
N THR A 60 2.78 1.89 -6.86
CA THR A 60 3.31 0.81 -6.02
C THR A 60 4.43 1.28 -5.06
N TYR A 61 4.45 2.57 -4.77
CA TYR A 61 5.36 3.19 -3.81
C TYR A 61 4.76 4.44 -3.19
N HIS A 62 5.32 4.87 -2.06
CA HIS A 62 4.99 6.12 -1.40
C HIS A 62 6.20 6.70 -0.67
N ASP A 63 6.37 8.02 -0.76
CA ASP A 63 7.38 8.77 -0.01
C ASP A 63 6.75 9.36 1.26
N PHE A 64 7.08 8.79 2.41
CA PHE A 64 6.75 9.39 3.69
C PHE A 64 7.65 10.59 3.94
N VAL A 65 7.06 11.71 4.36
CA VAL A 65 7.75 12.96 4.72
C VAL A 65 7.22 13.48 6.05
N GLY A 66 7.98 14.36 6.71
CA GLY A 66 7.58 14.90 8.02
C GLY A 66 7.69 13.90 9.17
N LEU A 67 8.49 12.84 8.98
CA LEU A 67 8.76 11.85 10.04
C LEU A 67 9.67 12.47 11.12
N THR A 68 9.68 11.86 12.31
CA THR A 68 10.54 12.23 13.43
C THR A 68 11.84 11.44 13.36
N ALA A 69 12.97 12.08 13.72
CA ALA A 69 14.29 11.45 13.77
C ALA A 69 14.33 10.27 14.75
N SER A 70 15.20 9.28 14.50
CA SER A 70 15.42 8.13 15.39
C SER A 70 14.13 7.44 15.86
N THR A 71 13.11 7.39 15.00
CA THR A 71 11.77 6.89 15.35
C THR A 71 11.44 5.66 14.52
N ALA A 72 10.93 4.61 15.19
CA ALA A 72 10.45 3.42 14.53
C ALA A 72 9.04 3.64 13.96
N TYR A 73 8.84 3.18 12.74
CA TYR A 73 7.58 3.22 12.01
C TYR A 73 7.21 1.83 11.50
N ALA A 74 5.91 1.54 11.51
CA ALA A 74 5.34 0.30 10.99
C ALA A 74 4.38 0.61 9.84
N VAL A 75 4.64 0.05 8.66
CA VAL A 75 3.83 0.23 7.45
C VAL A 75 3.14 -1.06 7.05
N ARG A 76 1.87 -0.93 6.66
CA ARG A 76 1.08 -1.97 6.00
C ARG A 76 0.33 -1.37 4.82
N VAL A 77 0.02 -2.21 3.83
CA VAL A 77 -0.66 -1.79 2.60
C VAL A 77 -1.81 -2.76 2.27
N GLN A 78 -2.93 -2.24 1.77
CA GLN A 78 -3.98 -3.00 1.09
C GLN A 78 -4.12 -2.50 -0.35
N ALA A 79 -4.46 -3.39 -1.27
CA ALA A 79 -4.98 -3.05 -2.60
C ALA A 79 -6.51 -2.97 -2.60
N VAL A 80 -7.04 -2.13 -3.50
CA VAL A 80 -8.47 -1.89 -3.75
C VAL A 80 -8.72 -1.93 -5.26
N ASP A 81 -9.75 -2.64 -5.71
CA ASP A 81 -10.15 -2.71 -7.12
C ASP A 81 -11.11 -1.58 -7.53
N ILE A 82 -11.65 -1.66 -8.75
CA ILE A 82 -12.62 -0.67 -9.26
C ILE A 82 -14.01 -0.86 -8.64
N GLY A 83 -14.36 -2.07 -8.20
CA GLY A 83 -15.57 -2.41 -7.44
C GLY A 83 -15.57 -2.02 -5.96
N ASP A 84 -14.47 -1.45 -5.45
CA ASP A 84 -14.23 -1.15 -4.03
C ASP A 84 -14.06 -2.37 -3.12
N ASN A 85 -13.77 -3.55 -3.67
CA ASN A 85 -13.34 -4.68 -2.85
C ASN A 85 -11.89 -4.47 -2.37
N VAL A 86 -11.64 -4.84 -1.12
CA VAL A 86 -10.37 -4.59 -0.43
C VAL A 86 -9.68 -5.91 -0.10
N SER A 87 -8.42 -6.01 -0.51
CA SER A 87 -7.55 -7.14 -0.18
C SER A 87 -7.25 -7.27 1.33
N GLY A 88 -6.64 -8.39 1.73
CA GLY A 88 -5.98 -8.51 3.03
C GLY A 88 -4.86 -7.49 3.24
N LEU A 89 -4.52 -7.19 4.49
CA LEU A 89 -3.35 -6.38 4.83
C LEU A 89 -2.06 -7.14 4.51
N SER A 90 -1.07 -6.43 3.96
CA SER A 90 0.29 -6.94 3.84
C SER A 90 0.88 -7.37 5.19
N THR A 91 2.00 -8.11 5.14
CA THR A 91 2.88 -8.22 6.31
C THR A 91 3.36 -6.83 6.73
N THR A 92 3.66 -6.67 8.03
CA THR A 92 4.14 -5.39 8.55
C THR A 92 5.60 -5.19 8.17
N LEU A 93 5.89 -4.07 7.50
CA LEU A 93 7.25 -3.60 7.26
C LEU A 93 7.63 -2.57 8.32
N ASN A 94 8.69 -2.83 9.08
CA ASN A 94 9.23 -1.89 10.06
C ASN A 94 10.47 -1.18 9.50
N PHE A 95 10.60 0.11 9.80
CA PHE A 95 11.82 0.87 9.53
C PHE A 95 12.04 1.93 10.60
N THR A 96 13.28 2.39 10.75
CA THR A 96 13.64 3.45 11.70
C THR A 96 14.32 4.57 10.94
N THR A 97 13.87 5.81 11.13
CA THR A 97 14.52 7.00 10.58
C THR A 97 15.92 7.17 11.16
N THR A 98 16.80 7.84 10.42
CA THR A 98 18.15 8.12 10.92
C THR A 98 18.12 9.15 12.06
N ALA A 99 19.22 9.24 12.80
CA ALA A 99 19.45 10.35 13.73
C ALA A 99 19.52 11.70 13.00
#